data_AF-A0A9W9D0G2-F1
#
_entry.id   AF-A0A9W9D0G2-F1
#
_cell.length_a   1.000
_cell.length_b   1.000
_cell.length_c   1.000
_cell.angle_alpha   90.00
_cell.angle_beta   90.00
_cell.angle_gamma   90.00
#
_symmetry.space_group_name_H-M   'P 1'
#
loop_
_entity.id
_entity.type
_entity.pdbx_description
1 polymer ?
#
loop_
_entity_poly.entity_id
_entity_poly.type
_entity_poly.pdbx_seq_one_letter_code
_entity_poly.pdbx_strand_id
1 'polypeptide(L)'
;MKMTLLWGMSMLVSVLAVSIPDNRRRDTPLEVTVESVENSALKASITNTGSEPLRLLKTGSILDSAAIERAEIFSGSEQLAFDGVRLAVSQQNLAEGAFQTLQAGQTVVTEWDPATVHDLSGGGEMDFVIRGSFLTAKANCTEVTGEIPFSANVVHSKVDGVTAAKVRRSFHESLRAKLKRSAVQNDCTGAKGRYVLKTSGSLNMLWDPPNFAQMPSIINISSLTFVKNRAQVTATQNCARMATAAEQAARNGSGDKLMEYFSSQSTSTRQTVAGVFNKIAAECDSTTSGVAEQYCSDVLQYCSDSILAYAVPSMDVMVSCGIYFEQLPGLETRCHRQDQATTTLHEVTHLRQVAGTNDFAYGYELATQLSTNQALKNADSYTLFANGKSSCLT
;
A
#
# COMPACT_ATOMS: atom_id res chain seq x y z
N MET A 1 -50.53 -44.79 -11.29
CA MET A 1 -49.68 -43.78 -11.94
C MET A 1 -48.46 -43.55 -11.07
N LYS A 2 -47.28 -44.01 -11.52
CA LYS A 2 -45.99 -43.60 -10.96
C LYS A 2 -45.69 -42.20 -11.50
N MET A 3 -45.41 -41.23 -10.64
CA MET A 3 -44.78 -39.98 -11.06
C MET A 3 -43.56 -39.75 -10.19
N THR A 4 -42.42 -40.00 -10.82
CA THR A 4 -41.05 -39.91 -10.33
C THR A 4 -40.70 -38.47 -9.97
N LEU A 5 -40.27 -38.28 -8.72
CA LEU A 5 -39.66 -37.05 -8.22
C LEU A 5 -38.21 -37.00 -8.75
N LEU A 6 -37.96 -36.18 -9.77
CA LEU A 6 -36.60 -35.90 -10.24
C LEU A 6 -35.92 -35.00 -9.21
N TRP A 7 -34.99 -35.58 -8.45
CA TRP A 7 -34.00 -34.82 -7.69
C TRP A 7 -33.14 -34.04 -8.69
N GLY A 8 -33.29 -32.72 -8.68
CA GLY A 8 -32.35 -31.83 -9.36
C GLY A 8 -31.00 -31.95 -8.68
N MET A 9 -30.09 -32.73 -9.28
CA MET A 9 -28.67 -32.65 -9.02
C MET A 9 -28.23 -31.21 -9.29
N SER A 10 -28.03 -30.44 -8.21
CA SER A 10 -27.29 -29.19 -8.27
C SER A 10 -25.90 -29.53 -8.78
N MET A 11 -25.62 -29.21 -10.05
CA MET A 11 -24.26 -29.27 -10.57
C MET A 11 -23.42 -28.28 -9.76
N LEU A 12 -22.57 -28.81 -8.88
CA LEU A 12 -21.38 -28.10 -8.42
C LEU A 12 -20.58 -27.76 -9.68
N VAL A 13 -20.78 -26.56 -10.22
CA VAL A 13 -19.82 -25.96 -11.12
C VAL A 13 -18.65 -25.59 -10.22
N SER A 14 -17.71 -26.52 -10.07
CA SER A 14 -16.38 -26.22 -9.55
C SER A 14 -15.76 -25.27 -10.56
N VAL A 15 -15.93 -23.97 -10.35
CA VAL A 15 -15.18 -22.99 -11.12
C VAL A 15 -13.74 -23.17 -10.69
N LEU A 16 -12.88 -23.51 -11.66
CA LEU A 16 -11.45 -23.32 -11.53
C LEU A 16 -11.28 -21.81 -11.27
N ALA A 17 -11.18 -21.40 -9.99
CA ALA A 17 -10.37 -20.24 -9.66
C ALA A 17 -9.09 -20.49 -10.45
N VAL A 18 -8.86 -19.73 -11.51
CA VAL A 18 -7.79 -20.01 -12.48
C VAL A 18 -6.56 -20.23 -11.63
N SER A 19 -6.12 -21.48 -11.57
CA SER A 19 -4.82 -21.84 -11.08
C SER A 19 -3.91 -21.31 -12.16
N ILE A 20 -3.69 -19.98 -12.14
CA ILE A 20 -2.47 -19.42 -12.70
C ILE A 20 -1.42 -20.32 -12.05
N PRO A 21 -0.63 -21.07 -12.84
CA PRO A 21 0.45 -21.84 -12.28
C PRO A 21 1.31 -20.85 -11.52
N ASP A 22 1.13 -20.80 -10.21
CA ASP A 22 1.96 -19.97 -9.38
C ASP A 22 3.24 -20.78 -9.27
N ASN A 23 4.16 -20.54 -10.19
CA ASN A 23 5.49 -21.15 -10.15
C ASN A 23 6.21 -20.83 -8.82
N ARG A 24 5.67 -19.94 -7.98
CA ARG A 24 6.13 -19.65 -6.62
C ARG A 24 5.74 -20.72 -5.59
N ARG A 25 4.83 -21.66 -5.88
CA ARG A 25 4.35 -22.67 -4.90
C ARG A 25 5.35 -23.77 -4.54
N ARG A 26 6.41 -24.02 -5.33
CA ARG A 26 7.09 -25.32 -5.26
C ARG A 26 8.35 -25.42 -4.41
N ASP A 27 9.03 -24.31 -4.07
CA ASP A 27 10.30 -24.38 -3.33
C ASP A 27 10.48 -23.22 -2.32
N THR A 28 9.46 -22.88 -1.52
CA THR A 28 9.63 -21.92 -0.41
C THR A 28 9.57 -22.62 0.95
N PRO A 29 10.35 -22.16 1.96
CA PRO A 29 10.33 -22.73 3.32
C PRO A 29 9.12 -22.27 4.15
N LEU A 30 8.05 -21.77 3.50
CA LEU A 30 6.92 -21.15 4.16
C LEU A 30 5.60 -21.75 3.66
N GLU A 31 4.90 -22.42 4.57
CA GLU A 31 3.55 -22.92 4.32
C GLU A 31 2.52 -21.97 4.93
N VAL A 32 1.47 -21.64 4.17
CA VAL A 32 0.34 -20.84 4.66
C VAL A 32 -0.94 -21.61 4.42
N THR A 33 -1.68 -21.89 5.49
CA THR A 33 -3.01 -22.50 5.43
C THR A 33 -4.05 -21.53 5.98
N VAL A 34 -5.25 -21.53 5.41
CA VAL A 34 -6.34 -20.64 5.81
C VAL A 34 -7.62 -21.42 6.05
N GLU A 35 -8.31 -21.09 7.12
CA GLU A 35 -9.63 -21.65 7.47
C GLU A 35 -10.65 -20.53 7.72
N SER A 36 -11.93 -20.82 7.48
CA SER A 36 -13.03 -19.94 7.86
C SER A 36 -13.30 -20.02 9.35
N VAL A 37 -13.56 -18.88 10.00
CA VAL A 37 -13.89 -18.81 11.43
C VAL A 37 -15.38 -18.55 11.64
N GLU A 38 -15.81 -17.29 11.54
CA GLU A 38 -17.20 -16.87 11.69
C GLU A 38 -17.60 -16.00 10.51
N ASN A 39 -18.68 -16.36 9.82
CA ASN A 39 -19.17 -15.67 8.63
C ASN A 39 -18.07 -15.47 7.57
N SER A 40 -17.57 -14.25 7.40
CA SER A 40 -16.50 -13.88 6.48
C SER A 40 -15.10 -13.91 7.11
N ALA A 41 -14.98 -14.01 8.45
CA ALA A 41 -13.70 -14.00 9.13
C ALA A 41 -12.85 -15.22 8.77
N LEU A 42 -11.55 -14.97 8.60
CA LEU A 42 -10.55 -15.94 8.22
C LEU A 42 -9.45 -16.02 9.26
N LYS A 43 -8.84 -17.19 9.34
CA LYS A 43 -7.66 -17.46 10.17
C LYS A 43 -6.60 -18.09 9.31
N ALA A 44 -5.42 -17.47 9.26
CA ALA A 44 -4.25 -18.02 8.60
C ALA A 44 -3.26 -18.58 9.61
N SER A 45 -2.72 -19.76 9.32
CA SER A 45 -1.57 -20.35 10.00
C SER A 45 -0.37 -20.31 9.07
N ILE A 46 0.68 -19.62 9.48
CA ILE A 46 1.91 -19.41 8.71
C ILE A 46 3.02 -20.21 9.40
N THR A 47 3.52 -21.25 8.74
CA THR A 47 4.48 -22.20 9.29
C THR A 47 5.80 -22.15 8.53
N ASN A 48 6.91 -22.03 9.25
CA ASN A 48 8.24 -22.24 8.68
C ASN A 48 8.51 -23.75 8.57
N THR A 49 8.49 -24.29 7.36
CA THR A 49 8.75 -25.70 7.05
C THR A 49 10.21 -25.97 6.69
N GLY A 50 11.04 -24.93 6.62
CA GLY A 50 12.48 -25.03 6.41
C GLY A 50 13.26 -25.39 7.67
N SER A 51 14.58 -25.48 7.51
CA SER A 51 15.52 -25.80 8.61
C SER A 51 16.12 -24.58 9.31
N GLU A 52 16.04 -23.40 8.70
CA GLU A 52 16.62 -22.17 9.20
C GLU A 52 15.55 -21.18 9.70
N PRO A 53 15.87 -20.31 10.67
CA PRO A 53 14.94 -19.27 11.09
C PRO A 53 14.62 -18.29 9.96
N LEU A 54 13.35 -17.95 9.80
CA LEU A 54 12.88 -16.94 8.86
C LEU A 54 12.59 -15.64 9.62
N ARG A 55 12.95 -14.51 9.02
CA ARG A 55 12.68 -13.18 9.58
C ARG A 55 11.90 -12.36 8.57
N LEU A 56 10.61 -12.23 8.85
CA LEU A 56 9.58 -11.77 7.92
C LEU A 56 9.10 -10.37 8.30
N LEU A 57 9.15 -9.41 7.38
CA LEU A 57 8.57 -8.08 7.62
C LEU A 57 7.05 -8.20 7.73
N LYS A 58 6.46 -7.67 8.81
CA LYS A 58 5.01 -7.74 9.04
C LYS A 58 4.23 -6.76 8.16
N THR A 59 4.73 -5.53 8.05
CA THR A 59 4.07 -4.46 7.30
C THR A 59 3.94 -4.82 5.81
N GLY A 60 2.75 -4.61 5.24
CA GLY A 60 2.39 -4.99 3.87
C GLY A 60 2.16 -6.49 3.64
N SER A 61 2.27 -7.33 4.68
CA SER A 61 2.08 -8.78 4.57
C SER A 61 0.77 -9.26 5.21
N ILE A 62 0.46 -10.55 5.10
CA ILE A 62 -0.68 -11.17 5.81
C ILE A 62 -0.61 -11.01 7.35
N LEU A 63 0.58 -10.75 7.91
CA LEU A 63 0.80 -10.46 9.34
C LEU A 63 0.64 -8.98 9.70
N ASP A 64 0.36 -8.09 8.75
CA ASP A 64 0.09 -6.69 9.05
C ASP A 64 -1.12 -6.57 10.00
N SER A 65 -1.20 -5.49 10.76
CA SER A 65 -2.39 -5.12 11.54
C SER A 65 -3.27 -4.09 10.81
N ALA A 66 -2.75 -3.43 9.78
CA ALA A 66 -3.50 -2.49 8.96
C ALA A 66 -4.56 -3.20 8.10
N ALA A 67 -5.57 -2.43 7.69
CA ALA A 67 -6.69 -2.90 6.88
C ALA A 67 -6.32 -2.97 5.39
N ILE A 68 -5.26 -3.73 5.09
CA ILE A 68 -4.77 -3.98 3.73
C ILE A 68 -5.50 -5.16 3.08
N GLU A 69 -5.29 -5.36 1.78
CA GLU A 69 -5.85 -6.50 1.05
C GLU A 69 -5.05 -7.78 1.34
N ARG A 70 -5.61 -8.65 2.18
CA ARG A 70 -4.99 -9.96 2.53
C ARG A 70 -5.61 -11.14 1.81
N ALA A 71 -6.76 -10.93 1.18
CA ALA A 71 -7.50 -11.94 0.45
C ALA A 71 -8.18 -11.28 -0.75
N GLU A 72 -8.02 -11.88 -1.93
CA GLU A 72 -8.83 -11.56 -3.09
C GLU A 72 -10.16 -12.34 -2.97
N ILE A 73 -11.29 -11.65 -3.08
CA ILE A 73 -12.60 -12.25 -2.88
C ILE A 73 -13.34 -12.36 -4.21
N PHE A 74 -13.89 -13.53 -4.50
CA PHE A 74 -14.67 -13.78 -5.71
C PHE A 74 -16.09 -14.19 -5.38
N SER A 75 -17.05 -13.54 -6.04
CA SER A 75 -18.45 -13.98 -6.09
C SER A 75 -18.71 -14.55 -7.48
N GLY A 76 -18.71 -15.88 -7.59
CA GLY A 76 -18.65 -16.55 -8.89
C GLY A 76 -17.37 -16.17 -9.65
N SER A 77 -17.49 -15.55 -10.83
CA SER A 77 -16.34 -15.10 -11.63
C SER A 77 -15.94 -13.64 -11.38
N GLU A 78 -16.67 -12.91 -10.55
CA GLU A 78 -16.42 -11.50 -10.28
C GLU A 78 -15.51 -11.33 -9.07
N GLN A 79 -14.37 -10.68 -9.26
CA GLN A 79 -13.52 -10.24 -8.14
C GLN A 79 -14.13 -9.00 -7.51
N LEU A 80 -14.42 -9.07 -6.22
CA LEU A 80 -14.98 -7.95 -5.46
C LEU A 80 -13.89 -6.91 -5.18
N ALA A 81 -14.24 -5.63 -5.37
CA ALA A 81 -13.31 -4.53 -5.21
C ALA A 81 -12.80 -4.42 -3.76
N PHE A 82 -11.54 -3.99 -3.63
CA PHE A 82 -10.92 -3.62 -2.37
C PHE A 82 -11.15 -2.14 -2.04
N ASP A 83 -11.52 -1.86 -0.79
CA ASP A 83 -11.88 -0.55 -0.24
C ASP A 83 -11.01 -0.15 0.97
N GLY A 84 -10.00 -0.93 1.30
CA GLY A 84 -9.13 -0.69 2.45
C GLY A 84 -7.96 0.26 2.16
N VAL A 85 -6.86 0.02 2.87
CA VAL A 85 -5.65 0.84 2.88
C VAL A 85 -4.60 0.24 1.92
N ARG A 86 -3.99 1.10 1.11
CA ARG A 86 -2.76 0.82 0.35
C ARG A 86 -1.58 1.52 1.01
N LEU A 87 -0.39 0.92 1.01
CA LEU A 87 0.73 1.37 1.83
C LEU A 87 1.98 1.59 0.98
N ALA A 88 2.70 2.68 1.18
CA ALA A 88 4.12 2.75 0.84
C ALA A 88 4.95 2.23 2.03
N VAL A 89 5.48 1.02 1.90
CA VAL A 89 6.31 0.39 2.94
C VAL A 89 7.76 0.87 2.84
N SER A 90 8.35 1.25 3.97
CA SER A 90 9.78 1.60 4.02
C SER A 90 10.63 0.34 3.81
N GLN A 91 11.63 0.44 2.95
CA GLN A 91 12.64 -0.63 2.78
C GLN A 91 13.96 -0.31 3.51
N GLN A 92 13.99 0.76 4.29
CA GLN A 92 15.20 1.28 4.93
C GLN A 92 14.93 1.64 6.39
N ASN A 93 15.99 1.58 7.22
CA ASN A 93 15.95 1.97 8.63
C ASN A 93 14.79 1.34 9.43
N LEU A 94 14.43 0.10 9.11
CA LEU A 94 13.36 -0.62 9.78
C LEU A 94 13.76 -0.95 11.22
N ALA A 95 12.80 -0.88 12.13
CA ALA A 95 13.01 -1.26 13.53
C ALA A 95 13.01 -2.79 13.69
N GLU A 96 13.72 -3.30 14.70
CA GLU A 96 13.73 -4.72 15.06
C GLU A 96 12.31 -5.30 15.21
N GLY A 97 11.41 -4.55 15.86
CA GLY A 97 10.02 -4.95 16.08
C GLY A 97 9.14 -4.98 14.83
N ALA A 98 9.62 -4.53 13.68
CA ALA A 98 8.91 -4.61 12.41
C ALA A 98 8.84 -6.06 11.87
N PHE A 99 9.75 -6.93 12.33
CA PHE A 99 9.88 -8.29 11.85
C PHE A 99 9.24 -9.32 12.78
N GLN A 100 8.63 -10.35 12.20
CA GLN A 100 8.28 -11.60 12.86
C GLN A 100 9.39 -12.63 12.58
N THR A 101 10.01 -13.16 13.63
CA THR A 101 10.94 -14.29 13.48
C THR A 101 10.16 -15.60 13.67
N LEU A 102 10.32 -16.55 12.74
CA LEU A 102 9.79 -17.90 12.82
C LEU A 102 10.95 -18.89 12.84
N GLN A 103 11.13 -19.58 13.96
CA GLN A 103 12.07 -20.70 14.04
C GLN A 103 11.60 -21.85 13.14
N ALA A 104 12.52 -22.78 12.80
CA ALA A 104 12.17 -23.98 12.06
C ALA A 104 11.04 -24.76 12.76
N GLY A 105 9.99 -25.10 12.02
CA GLY A 105 8.79 -25.76 12.53
C GLY A 105 7.83 -24.87 13.32
N GLN A 106 8.14 -23.58 13.53
CA GLN A 106 7.26 -22.67 14.25
C GLN A 106 6.12 -22.17 13.35
N THR A 107 4.94 -22.05 13.96
CA THR A 107 3.75 -21.46 13.35
C THR A 107 3.38 -20.16 14.06
N VAL A 108 2.99 -19.15 13.28
CA VAL A 108 2.27 -17.96 13.77
C VAL A 108 0.87 -17.94 13.17
N VAL A 109 -0.09 -17.41 13.91
CA VAL A 109 -1.50 -17.35 13.52
C VAL A 109 -1.95 -15.89 13.47
N THR A 110 -2.78 -15.57 12.48
CA THR A 110 -3.42 -14.25 12.35
C THR A 110 -4.87 -14.43 11.92
N GLU A 111 -5.75 -13.58 12.43
CA GLU A 111 -7.18 -13.58 12.14
C GLU A 111 -7.61 -12.20 11.66
N TRP A 112 -8.49 -12.15 10.67
CA TRP A 112 -9.06 -10.90 10.16
C TRP A 112 -10.41 -11.15 9.49
N ASP A 113 -11.19 -10.09 9.31
CA ASP A 113 -12.43 -10.14 8.55
C ASP A 113 -12.32 -9.33 7.25
N PRO A 114 -12.29 -9.99 6.08
CA PRO A 114 -12.30 -9.33 4.77
C PRO A 114 -13.50 -8.39 4.56
N ALA A 115 -14.62 -8.58 5.26
CA ALA A 115 -15.78 -7.68 5.17
C ALA A 115 -15.48 -6.26 5.66
N THR A 116 -14.39 -6.05 6.40
CA THR A 116 -13.92 -4.69 6.73
C THR A 116 -13.53 -3.90 5.49
N VAL A 117 -12.94 -4.56 4.49
CA VAL A 117 -12.28 -3.93 3.34
C VAL A 117 -12.81 -4.37 1.98
N HIS A 118 -13.74 -5.33 1.93
CA HIS A 118 -14.51 -5.69 0.73
C HIS A 118 -16.00 -5.57 1.01
N ASP A 119 -16.79 -5.20 0.00
CA ASP A 119 -18.25 -5.22 0.11
C ASP A 119 -18.81 -6.63 -0.12
N LEU A 120 -19.04 -7.36 0.97
CA LEU A 120 -19.62 -8.69 0.94
C LEU A 120 -21.14 -8.67 1.22
N SER A 121 -21.79 -7.51 1.13
CA SER A 121 -23.21 -7.35 1.48
C SER A 121 -24.18 -8.13 0.59
N GLY A 122 -23.74 -8.53 -0.61
CA GLY A 122 -24.49 -9.43 -1.49
C GLY A 122 -24.70 -10.83 -0.91
N GLY A 123 -23.82 -11.27 0.00
CA GLY A 123 -23.85 -12.62 0.59
C GLY A 123 -23.74 -13.74 -0.46
N GLY A 124 -23.97 -14.97 -0.01
CA GLY A 124 -23.92 -16.17 -0.87
C GLY A 124 -22.57 -16.89 -0.82
N GLU A 125 -22.35 -17.79 -1.78
CA GLU A 125 -21.10 -18.55 -1.89
C GLU A 125 -19.99 -17.64 -2.43
N MET A 126 -18.84 -17.63 -1.75
CA MET A 126 -17.69 -16.83 -2.11
C MET A 126 -16.40 -17.64 -1.99
N ASP A 127 -15.44 -17.31 -2.85
CA ASP A 127 -14.09 -17.86 -2.82
C ASP A 127 -13.12 -16.81 -2.26
N PHE A 128 -12.34 -17.20 -1.27
CA PHE A 128 -11.30 -16.38 -0.66
C PHE A 128 -9.94 -16.92 -1.10
N VAL A 129 -9.21 -16.12 -1.86
CA VAL A 129 -7.89 -16.48 -2.41
C VAL A 129 -6.81 -15.65 -1.72
N ILE A 130 -5.92 -16.33 -1.01
CA ILE A 130 -4.84 -15.70 -0.24
C ILE A 130 -3.51 -16.07 -0.88
N ARG A 131 -2.79 -15.04 -1.35
CA ARG A 131 -1.46 -15.15 -1.94
C ARG A 131 -0.73 -13.82 -1.76
N GLY A 132 0.58 -13.87 -1.76
CA GLY A 132 1.41 -12.69 -1.58
C GLY A 132 2.83 -13.09 -1.25
N SER A 133 3.50 -12.23 -0.49
CA SER A 133 4.89 -12.42 -0.15
C SER A 133 5.27 -11.73 1.15
N PHE A 134 6.33 -12.22 1.77
CA PHE A 134 7.01 -11.53 2.86
C PHE A 134 8.34 -10.98 2.37
N LEU A 135 8.58 -9.68 2.57
CA LEU A 135 9.94 -9.16 2.55
C LEU A 135 10.71 -9.78 3.72
N THR A 136 11.97 -10.14 3.49
CA THR A 136 12.81 -10.83 4.48
C THR A 136 14.09 -10.06 4.77
N ALA A 137 14.58 -10.22 5.99
CA ALA A 137 15.89 -9.74 6.40
C ALA A 137 16.77 -10.91 6.82
N LYS A 138 18.09 -10.74 6.74
CA LYS A 138 19.04 -11.68 7.34
C LYS A 138 18.83 -11.77 8.87
N ALA A 139 19.25 -12.87 9.46
CA ALA A 139 19.20 -13.05 10.90
C ALA A 139 19.92 -11.90 11.63
N ASN A 140 19.27 -11.33 12.65
CA ASN A 140 19.77 -10.19 13.43
C ASN A 140 20.05 -8.91 12.61
N CYS A 141 19.39 -8.75 11.46
CA CYS A 141 19.45 -7.55 10.63
C CYS A 141 18.06 -6.95 10.45
N THR A 142 18.02 -5.66 10.09
CA THR A 142 16.78 -4.93 9.73
C THR A 142 16.74 -4.48 8.28
N GLU A 143 17.82 -4.71 7.52
CA GLU A 143 17.85 -4.47 6.09
C GLU A 143 17.09 -5.59 5.36
N VAL A 144 16.18 -5.19 4.47
CA VAL A 144 15.48 -6.12 3.59
C VAL A 144 16.46 -6.66 2.55
N THR A 145 16.59 -7.97 2.47
CA THR A 145 17.56 -8.66 1.60
C THR A 145 16.92 -9.69 0.67
N GLY A 146 15.60 -9.87 0.71
CA GLY A 146 14.92 -10.81 -0.16
C GLY A 146 13.41 -10.86 0.05
N GLU A 147 12.77 -11.82 -0.59
CA GLU A 147 11.33 -12.06 -0.54
C GLU A 147 11.08 -13.57 -0.41
N ILE A 148 10.05 -13.95 0.34
CA ILE A 148 9.48 -15.29 0.31
C ILE A 148 8.03 -15.20 -0.14
N PRO A 149 7.68 -15.63 -1.36
CA PRO A 149 6.30 -15.70 -1.80
C PRO A 149 5.56 -16.87 -1.15
N PHE A 150 4.23 -16.74 -1.09
CA PHE A 150 3.35 -17.80 -0.64
C PHE A 150 1.99 -17.75 -1.36
N SER A 151 1.34 -18.90 -1.44
CA SER A 151 -0.06 -19.03 -1.86
C SER A 151 -0.72 -20.10 -1.00
N ALA A 152 -1.82 -19.73 -0.33
CA ALA A 152 -2.56 -20.63 0.54
C ALA A 152 -3.55 -21.51 -0.24
N ASN A 153 -4.28 -22.36 0.48
CA ASN A 153 -5.49 -22.99 -0.03
C ASN A 153 -6.59 -21.93 -0.29
N VAL A 154 -7.49 -22.22 -1.24
CA VAL A 154 -8.70 -21.42 -1.44
C VAL A 154 -9.70 -21.81 -0.36
N VAL A 155 -10.31 -20.82 0.28
CA VAL A 155 -11.42 -21.07 1.21
C VAL A 155 -12.72 -20.81 0.47
N HIS A 156 -13.59 -21.81 0.45
CA HIS A 156 -14.95 -21.72 -0.10
C HIS A 156 -15.90 -21.58 1.08
N SER A 157 -16.64 -20.47 1.16
CA SER A 157 -17.55 -20.22 2.30
C SER A 157 -18.81 -19.50 1.87
N LYS A 158 -19.90 -19.78 2.59
CA LYS A 158 -21.17 -19.09 2.45
C LYS A 158 -21.25 -17.92 3.42
N VAL A 159 -21.33 -16.71 2.88
CA VAL A 159 -21.37 -15.47 3.65
C VAL A 159 -22.81 -14.99 3.84
N ASP A 160 -23.17 -14.67 5.08
CA ASP A 160 -24.34 -13.85 5.39
C ASP A 160 -24.02 -12.38 5.11
N GLY A 161 -24.57 -11.88 4.00
CA GLY A 161 -24.37 -10.50 3.56
C GLY A 161 -24.86 -9.45 4.55
N VAL A 162 -25.88 -9.74 5.36
CA VAL A 162 -26.38 -8.78 6.36
C VAL A 162 -25.37 -8.62 7.50
N THR A 163 -24.77 -9.72 7.94
CA THR A 163 -23.73 -9.72 8.97
C THR A 163 -22.46 -9.04 8.45
N ALA A 164 -22.02 -9.39 7.23
CA ALA A 164 -20.85 -8.77 6.62
C ALA A 164 -21.03 -7.25 6.39
N ALA A 165 -22.23 -6.81 5.98
CA ALA A 165 -22.54 -5.40 5.81
C ALA A 165 -22.41 -4.59 7.12
N LYS A 166 -22.69 -5.20 8.28
CA LYS A 166 -22.53 -4.53 9.59
C LYS A 166 -21.05 -4.32 9.92
N VAL A 167 -20.21 -5.33 9.69
CA VAL A 167 -18.75 -5.25 9.88
C VAL A 167 -18.19 -4.11 9.03
N ARG A 168 -18.52 -4.12 7.74
CA ARG A 168 -18.11 -3.08 6.79
C ARG A 168 -18.53 -1.68 7.25
N ARG A 169 -19.80 -1.51 7.61
CA ARG A 169 -20.33 -0.22 8.03
C ARG A 169 -19.62 0.32 9.26
N SER A 170 -19.46 -0.52 10.28
CA SER A 170 -18.79 -0.14 11.53
C SER A 170 -17.35 0.31 11.28
N PHE A 171 -16.62 -0.41 10.44
CA PHE A 171 -15.26 -0.06 10.05
C PHE A 171 -15.22 1.31 9.34
N HIS A 172 -16.01 1.51 8.29
CA HIS A 172 -16.01 2.78 7.54
C HIS A 172 -16.55 3.97 8.35
N GLU A 173 -17.50 3.77 9.26
CA GLU A 173 -17.94 4.79 10.20
C GLU A 173 -16.81 5.23 11.14
N SER A 174 -15.99 4.27 11.61
CA SER A 174 -14.82 4.57 12.43
C SER A 174 -13.80 5.44 11.70
N LEU A 175 -13.54 5.17 10.41
CA LEU A 175 -12.62 5.98 9.58
C LEU A 175 -13.17 7.39 9.37
N ARG A 176 -14.45 7.52 9.03
CA ARG A 176 -15.09 8.84 8.88
C ARG A 176 -15.08 9.63 10.17
N ALA A 177 -15.26 8.98 11.32
CA ALA A 177 -15.18 9.63 12.63
C ALA A 177 -13.75 10.13 12.94
N LYS A 178 -12.72 9.39 12.53
CA LYS A 178 -11.32 9.83 12.64
C LYS A 178 -11.06 11.07 11.76
N LEU A 179 -11.42 11.06 10.48
CA LEU A 179 -11.25 12.22 9.59
C LEU A 179 -11.96 13.49 10.09
N LYS A 180 -13.20 13.36 10.58
CA LYS A 180 -13.96 14.51 11.13
C LYS A 180 -13.24 15.18 12.30
N ARG A 181 -12.50 14.42 13.12
CA ARG A 181 -11.70 14.98 14.22
C ARG A 181 -10.44 15.68 13.70
N SER A 182 -9.88 15.17 12.60
CA SER A 182 -8.68 15.71 11.98
C SER A 182 -8.91 17.02 11.22
N ALA A 183 -10.10 17.24 10.67
CA ALA A 183 -10.48 18.52 10.04
C ALA A 183 -10.43 19.74 11.00
N VAL A 184 -10.25 19.51 12.30
CA VAL A 184 -10.09 20.55 13.34
C VAL A 184 -8.61 20.85 13.64
N GLN A 185 -7.67 20.07 13.09
CA GLN A 185 -6.22 20.21 13.32
C GLN A 185 -5.54 20.99 12.19
N ASN A 186 -4.41 21.63 12.49
CA ASN A 186 -3.55 22.24 11.47
C ASN A 186 -2.74 21.13 10.78
N ASP A 187 -3.17 20.70 9.61
CA ASP A 187 -2.45 19.76 8.74
C ASP A 187 -2.10 20.42 7.39
N CYS A 188 -1.60 19.65 6.41
CA CYS A 188 -1.44 20.13 5.04
C CYS A 188 -2.75 20.19 4.23
N THR A 189 -3.90 19.93 4.86
CA THR A 189 -5.22 20.06 4.21
C THR A 189 -5.70 21.51 4.19
N GLY A 190 -5.91 22.04 2.98
CA GLY A 190 -6.82 23.17 2.73
C GLY A 190 -6.37 24.59 3.11
N ALA A 191 -6.16 25.43 2.09
CA ALA A 191 -6.10 26.89 2.08
C ALA A 191 -4.93 27.57 2.83
N LYS A 192 -3.96 28.02 2.02
CA LYS A 192 -3.00 29.10 2.32
C LYS A 192 -2.11 28.82 3.53
N GLY A 193 -0.98 28.20 3.25
CA GLY A 193 0.28 28.56 3.90
C GLY A 193 0.73 30.00 3.54
N ARG A 194 -0.12 31.01 3.74
CA ARG A 194 0.36 32.34 4.12
C ARG A 194 0.37 32.35 5.63
N TYR A 195 1.38 31.70 6.22
CA TYR A 195 1.82 32.11 7.53
C TYR A 195 2.35 33.54 7.34
N VAL A 196 1.49 34.51 7.61
CA VAL A 196 1.96 35.82 8.04
C VAL A 196 2.80 35.50 9.27
N LEU A 197 4.12 35.66 9.15
CA LEU A 197 4.93 36.03 10.29
C LEU A 197 4.20 37.22 10.91
N LYS A 198 3.32 37.00 11.89
CA LYS A 198 2.97 38.04 12.84
C LYS A 198 4.23 38.19 13.67
N THR A 199 5.20 38.94 13.15
CA THR A 199 6.03 39.79 13.99
C THR A 199 5.09 40.87 14.55
N SER A 200 4.18 40.48 15.44
CA SER A 200 3.40 41.42 16.21
C SER A 200 4.26 41.83 17.40
N GLY A 201 4.83 43.02 17.31
CA GLY A 201 5.45 43.70 18.44
C GLY A 201 6.93 43.97 18.23
N SER A 202 7.23 45.16 17.76
CA SER A 202 8.34 45.93 18.29
C SER A 202 8.19 46.00 19.82
N LEU A 203 8.79 45.03 20.53
CA LEU A 203 8.97 45.05 21.97
C LEU A 203 10.46 44.83 22.21
N ASN A 204 11.13 45.92 22.57
CA ASN A 204 12.37 45.87 23.32
C ASN A 204 12.10 45.08 24.61
N MET A 205 12.29 43.77 24.58
CA MET A 205 12.54 43.01 25.79
C MET A 205 14.06 42.90 25.93
N LEU A 206 14.57 43.50 27.01
CA LEU A 206 15.85 43.09 27.56
C LEU A 206 15.83 41.56 27.66
N TRP A 207 16.80 40.94 26.99
CA TRP A 207 17.16 39.56 27.18
C TRP A 207 17.67 39.40 28.63
N ASP A 208 16.81 38.93 29.52
CA ASP A 208 17.28 38.02 30.55
C ASP A 208 17.16 36.60 29.96
N PRO A 209 18.26 35.88 29.75
CA PRO A 209 18.20 34.53 29.22
C PRO A 209 17.48 33.63 30.24
N PRO A 210 16.42 32.90 29.86
CA PRO A 210 15.88 31.88 30.73
C PRO A 210 16.94 30.79 30.92
N ASN A 211 17.05 30.31 32.15
CA ASN A 211 17.97 29.26 32.56
C ASN A 211 17.72 28.00 31.71
N PHE A 212 18.63 27.69 30.78
CA PHE A 212 18.50 26.63 29.75
C PHE A 212 18.48 25.19 30.31
N ALA A 213 18.50 25.01 31.63
CA ALA A 213 18.64 23.71 32.27
C ALA A 213 17.34 22.88 32.40
N GLN A 214 16.19 23.37 31.93
CA GLN A 214 14.89 22.70 32.14
C GLN A 214 13.98 22.56 30.91
N MET A 215 14.46 22.75 29.68
CA MET A 215 13.70 22.31 28.50
C MET A 215 13.90 20.81 28.24
N PRO A 216 12.85 19.97 28.22
CA PRO A 216 12.99 18.61 27.74
C PRO A 216 13.24 18.62 26.22
N SER A 217 14.38 18.08 25.81
CA SER A 217 14.70 17.47 24.49
C SER A 217 14.51 18.31 23.21
N ILE A 218 15.52 18.23 22.33
CA ILE A 218 15.60 18.80 20.99
C ILE A 218 14.26 18.66 20.22
N ILE A 219 13.65 19.79 19.82
CA ILE A 219 12.53 19.76 18.88
C ILE A 219 13.05 19.18 17.56
N ASN A 220 12.53 18.02 17.14
CA ASN A 220 12.82 17.51 15.82
C ASN A 220 12.17 18.43 14.77
N ILE A 221 12.98 19.24 14.08
CA ILE A 221 12.52 20.29 13.17
C ILE A 221 11.65 19.72 12.04
N SER A 222 11.88 18.47 11.60
CA SER A 222 11.07 17.81 10.56
C SER A 222 9.65 17.49 11.03
N SER A 223 9.39 17.44 12.34
CA SER A 223 8.06 17.16 12.88
C SER A 223 7.15 18.41 12.91
N LEU A 224 7.71 19.61 12.71
CA LEU A 224 6.96 20.87 12.69
C LEU A 224 6.01 20.92 11.47
N THR A 225 4.73 21.25 11.69
CA THR A 225 3.70 21.33 10.65
C THR A 225 4.12 22.16 9.43
N PHE A 226 4.74 23.33 9.64
CA PHE A 226 5.20 24.17 8.52
C PHE A 226 6.27 23.48 7.66
N VAL A 227 7.19 22.73 8.30
CA VAL A 227 8.26 22.00 7.61
C VAL A 227 7.67 20.83 6.81
N LYS A 228 6.77 20.06 7.42
CA LYS A 228 6.02 19.00 6.72
C LYS A 228 5.24 19.52 5.53
N ASN A 229 4.50 20.62 5.70
CA ASN A 229 3.73 21.23 4.63
C ASN A 229 4.63 21.66 3.45
N ARG A 230 5.78 22.30 3.74
CA ARG A 230 6.73 22.70 2.70
C ARG A 230 7.32 21.47 1.98
N ALA A 231 7.70 20.44 2.73
CA ALA A 231 8.22 19.20 2.16
C ALA A 231 7.18 18.52 1.25
N GLN A 232 5.93 18.40 1.71
CA GLN A 232 4.85 17.81 0.93
C GLN A 232 4.56 18.60 -0.36
N VAL A 233 4.47 19.93 -0.29
CA VAL A 233 4.29 20.78 -1.49
C VAL A 233 5.42 20.56 -2.49
N THR A 234 6.66 20.47 -2.01
CA THR A 234 7.83 20.22 -2.87
C THR A 234 7.76 18.82 -3.48
N ALA A 235 7.37 17.81 -2.71
CA ALA A 235 7.21 16.44 -3.17
C ALA A 235 6.10 16.30 -4.24
N THR A 236 4.97 16.98 -4.05
CA THR A 236 3.88 17.03 -5.04
C THR A 236 4.34 17.69 -6.35
N GLN A 237 5.07 18.80 -6.28
CA GLN A 237 5.66 19.43 -7.47
C GLN A 237 6.70 18.53 -8.17
N ASN A 238 7.50 17.80 -7.40
CA ASN A 238 8.42 16.80 -7.94
C ASN A 238 7.67 15.64 -8.60
N CYS A 239 6.60 15.14 -7.98
CA CYS A 239 5.72 14.12 -8.54
C CYS A 239 5.20 14.54 -9.91
N ALA A 240 4.65 15.75 -10.06
CA ALA A 240 4.15 16.24 -11.35
C ALA A 240 5.23 16.28 -12.44
N ARG A 241 6.43 16.77 -12.09
CA ARG A 241 7.59 16.81 -13.00
C ARG A 241 8.04 15.41 -13.41
N MET A 242 8.17 14.50 -12.45
CA MET A 242 8.56 13.11 -12.69
C MET A 242 7.52 12.39 -13.56
N ALA A 243 6.23 12.55 -13.25
CA ALA A 243 5.15 11.95 -14.02
C ALA A 243 5.10 12.47 -15.45
N THR A 244 5.29 13.78 -15.67
CA THR A 244 5.35 14.36 -17.03
C THR A 244 6.56 13.81 -17.81
N ALA A 245 7.73 13.72 -17.18
CA ALA A 245 8.91 13.13 -17.82
C ALA A 245 8.72 11.63 -18.12
N ALA A 246 8.09 10.89 -17.20
CA ALA A 246 7.78 9.48 -17.34
C ALA A 246 6.72 9.24 -18.42
N GLU A 247 5.71 10.09 -18.55
CA GLU A 247 4.76 10.07 -19.66
C GLU A 247 5.51 10.17 -20.99
N GLN A 248 6.41 11.16 -21.14
CA GLN A 248 7.18 11.33 -22.37
C GLN A 248 8.10 10.15 -22.64
N ALA A 249 8.76 9.61 -21.61
CA ALA A 249 9.59 8.42 -21.73
C ALA A 249 8.77 7.20 -22.14
N ALA A 250 7.55 7.04 -21.62
CA ALA A 250 6.64 5.99 -22.04
C ALA A 250 6.20 6.21 -23.49
N ARG A 251 5.77 7.41 -23.90
CA ARG A 251 5.30 7.65 -25.28
C ARG A 251 6.40 7.50 -26.33
N ASN A 252 7.57 8.09 -26.08
CA ASN A 252 8.58 8.36 -27.10
C ASN A 252 9.94 7.72 -26.79
N GLY A 253 10.15 7.21 -25.58
CA GLY A 253 11.41 6.61 -25.16
C GLY A 253 11.58 5.14 -25.58
N SER A 254 12.72 4.57 -25.19
CA SER A 254 13.09 3.18 -25.52
C SER A 254 12.03 2.18 -25.04
N GLY A 255 11.77 1.17 -25.86
CA GLY A 255 10.97 0.02 -25.47
C GLY A 255 11.62 -0.81 -24.36
N ASP A 256 12.95 -0.78 -24.23
CA ASP A 256 13.68 -1.53 -23.19
C ASP A 256 13.27 -1.09 -21.78
N LYS A 257 13.09 0.22 -21.58
CA LYS A 257 12.62 0.75 -20.30
C LYS A 257 11.20 0.25 -19.98
N LEU A 258 10.31 0.19 -20.97
CA LEU A 258 8.98 -0.39 -20.76
C LEU A 258 9.05 -1.89 -20.49
N MET A 259 9.93 -2.60 -21.20
CA MET A 259 10.16 -4.02 -20.98
C MET A 259 10.62 -4.30 -19.54
N GLU A 260 11.54 -3.51 -19.01
CA GLU A 260 12.09 -3.70 -17.67
C GLU A 260 11.05 -3.53 -16.56
N TYR A 261 10.29 -2.44 -16.56
CA TYR A 261 9.38 -2.14 -15.45
C TYR A 261 7.96 -2.69 -15.63
N PHE A 262 7.57 -3.03 -16.87
CA PHE A 262 6.22 -3.51 -17.19
C PHE A 262 6.19 -4.85 -17.96
N SER A 263 7.35 -5.51 -18.13
CA SER A 263 7.48 -6.81 -18.80
C SER A 263 6.91 -6.85 -20.22
N SER A 264 6.72 -5.69 -20.84
CA SER A 264 6.17 -5.54 -22.18
C SER A 264 6.46 -4.16 -22.75
N GLN A 265 6.69 -4.11 -24.05
CA GLN A 265 6.88 -2.87 -24.81
C GLN A 265 5.81 -2.68 -25.90
N SER A 266 4.69 -3.42 -25.78
CA SER A 266 3.59 -3.34 -26.75
C SER A 266 3.01 -1.93 -26.84
N THR A 267 2.42 -1.58 -27.99
CA THR A 267 1.74 -0.28 -28.16
C THR A 267 0.64 -0.06 -27.13
N SER A 268 -0.09 -1.13 -26.75
CA SER A 268 -1.12 -1.05 -25.71
C SER A 268 -0.52 -0.76 -24.33
N THR A 269 0.51 -1.51 -23.91
CA THR A 269 1.23 -1.25 -22.65
C THR A 269 1.76 0.18 -22.62
N ARG A 270 2.38 0.62 -23.71
CA ARG A 270 2.89 1.99 -23.86
C ARG A 270 1.82 3.05 -23.65
N GLN A 271 0.68 2.90 -24.32
CA GLN A 271 -0.45 3.83 -24.21
C GLN A 271 -1.04 3.84 -22.79
N THR A 272 -1.19 2.68 -22.16
CA THR A 272 -1.66 2.56 -20.79
C THR A 272 -0.71 3.28 -19.82
N VAL A 273 0.58 2.98 -19.87
CA VAL A 273 1.58 3.58 -18.97
C VAL A 273 1.64 5.09 -19.15
N ALA A 274 1.68 5.58 -20.39
CA ALA A 274 1.65 7.02 -20.67
C ALA A 274 0.35 7.69 -20.18
N GLY A 275 -0.79 7.04 -20.37
CA GLY A 275 -2.08 7.55 -19.90
C GLY A 275 -2.17 7.64 -18.38
N VAL A 276 -1.61 6.66 -17.66
CA VAL A 276 -1.54 6.70 -16.20
C VAL A 276 -0.63 7.84 -15.73
N PHE A 277 0.58 7.99 -16.30
CA PHE A 277 1.46 9.10 -15.94
C PHE A 277 0.86 10.48 -16.23
N ASN A 278 0.06 10.61 -17.30
CA ASN A 278 -0.66 11.85 -17.58
C ASN A 278 -1.65 12.20 -16.44
N LYS A 279 -2.38 11.21 -15.93
CA LYS A 279 -3.30 11.40 -14.80
C LYS A 279 -2.58 11.67 -13.49
N ILE A 280 -1.46 10.97 -13.23
CA ILE A 280 -0.60 11.26 -12.08
C ILE A 280 -0.11 12.71 -12.13
N ALA A 281 0.35 13.17 -13.30
CA ALA A 281 0.80 14.54 -13.46
C ALA A 281 -0.32 15.54 -13.18
N ALA A 282 -1.54 15.28 -13.65
CA ALA A 282 -2.70 16.13 -13.39
C ALA A 282 -3.09 16.18 -11.90
N GLU A 283 -3.05 15.05 -11.20
CA GLU A 283 -3.32 15.01 -9.76
C GLU A 283 -2.24 15.75 -8.96
N CYS A 284 -0.97 15.59 -9.34
CA CYS A 284 0.16 16.24 -8.68
C CYS A 284 0.37 17.71 -9.09
N ASP A 285 -0.38 18.27 -10.05
CA ASP A 285 -0.21 19.66 -10.51
C ASP A 285 -0.81 20.69 -9.52
N SER A 286 -1.57 20.22 -8.52
CA SER A 286 -2.19 21.07 -7.51
C SER A 286 -1.99 20.51 -6.10
N THR A 287 -1.95 21.41 -5.13
CA THR A 287 -1.97 21.07 -3.70
C THR A 287 -3.28 21.51 -3.03
N THR A 288 -4.25 21.98 -3.82
CA THR A 288 -5.52 22.56 -3.32
C THR A 288 -6.75 22.05 -4.06
N SER A 289 -6.55 21.21 -5.06
CA SER A 289 -7.59 20.59 -5.88
C SER A 289 -7.04 19.26 -6.38
N GLY A 290 -7.92 18.38 -6.82
CA GLY A 290 -7.55 17.02 -7.21
C GLY A 290 -8.62 16.06 -6.74
N VAL A 291 -8.28 14.79 -6.80
CA VAL A 291 -9.09 13.69 -6.29
C VAL A 291 -8.92 13.59 -4.79
N ALA A 292 -7.68 13.47 -4.31
CA ALA A 292 -7.41 13.09 -2.95
C ALA A 292 -7.20 14.28 -2.01
N GLU A 293 -7.72 14.16 -0.78
CA GLU A 293 -7.30 15.01 0.32
C GLU A 293 -5.98 14.48 0.92
N GLN A 294 -4.94 15.30 0.86
CA GLN A 294 -3.60 14.97 1.35
C GLN A 294 -3.37 15.48 2.78
N TYR A 295 -3.04 14.57 3.69
CA TYR A 295 -2.68 14.85 5.08
C TYR A 295 -1.19 14.58 5.34
N CYS A 296 -0.60 15.30 6.29
CA CYS A 296 0.82 15.22 6.67
C CYS A 296 0.98 14.77 8.14
N SER A 297 -0.15 14.43 8.76
CA SER A 297 -0.25 13.83 10.08
C SER A 297 -1.12 12.56 9.98
N ASP A 298 -0.89 11.61 10.88
CA ASP A 298 -1.58 10.32 10.85
C ASP A 298 -3.04 10.43 11.31
N VAL A 299 -3.90 10.84 10.39
CA VAL A 299 -5.32 11.14 10.68
C VAL A 299 -6.20 9.90 10.77
N LEU A 300 -5.75 8.74 10.27
CA LEU A 300 -6.49 7.47 10.35
C LEU A 300 -5.85 6.46 11.30
N GLN A 301 -4.68 6.78 11.88
CA GLN A 301 -3.94 5.94 12.81
C GLN A 301 -3.42 4.65 12.15
N TYR A 302 -2.88 4.79 10.94
CA TYR A 302 -2.25 3.67 10.20
C TYR A 302 -0.74 3.82 10.10
N CYS A 303 -0.16 4.97 10.45
CA CYS A 303 1.28 5.12 10.40
C CYS A 303 1.96 4.24 11.46
N SER A 304 3.14 3.74 11.09
CA SER A 304 4.06 3.04 11.97
C SER A 304 5.49 3.33 11.52
N ASP A 305 6.48 2.81 12.24
CA ASP A 305 7.91 2.97 11.91
C ASP A 305 8.33 2.27 10.61
N SER A 306 7.40 1.66 9.87
CA SER A 306 7.65 0.98 8.61
C SER A 306 6.72 1.44 7.47
N ILE A 307 5.85 2.42 7.71
CA ILE A 307 4.92 2.96 6.71
C ILE A 307 5.32 4.40 6.39
N LEU A 308 5.75 4.64 5.15
CA LEU A 308 6.13 5.97 4.66
C LEU A 308 4.88 6.81 4.40
N ALA A 309 3.90 6.22 3.72
CA ALA A 309 2.64 6.86 3.41
C ALA A 309 1.56 5.78 3.22
N TYR A 310 0.32 6.22 3.13
CA TYR A 310 -0.79 5.34 2.76
C TYR A 310 -1.90 6.10 2.04
N ALA A 311 -2.65 5.36 1.23
CA ALA A 311 -3.85 5.83 0.55
C ALA A 311 -5.05 4.99 0.98
N VAL A 312 -6.22 5.63 1.07
CA VAL A 312 -7.52 4.97 1.23
C VAL A 312 -8.37 5.33 0.01
N PRO A 313 -8.27 4.57 -1.10
CA PRO A 313 -8.93 4.93 -2.36
C PRO A 313 -10.45 4.99 -2.28
N SER A 314 -11.05 4.31 -1.30
CA SER A 314 -12.51 4.36 -1.06
C SER A 314 -12.98 5.66 -0.41
N MET A 315 -12.06 6.48 0.07
CA MET A 315 -12.34 7.74 0.76
C MET A 315 -11.65 8.94 0.09
N ASP A 316 -10.92 8.71 -1.01
CA ASP A 316 -10.09 9.72 -1.68
C ASP A 316 -9.16 10.46 -0.68
N VAL A 317 -8.46 9.70 0.17
CA VAL A 317 -7.54 10.24 1.19
C VAL A 317 -6.15 9.66 1.00
N MET A 318 -5.13 10.51 1.14
CA MET A 318 -3.73 10.15 1.21
C MET A 318 -3.09 10.75 2.46
N VAL A 319 -2.16 10.02 3.06
CA VAL A 319 -1.47 10.44 4.28
C VAL A 319 0.01 10.15 4.20
N SER A 320 0.83 11.16 4.43
CA SER A 320 2.28 11.03 4.59
C SER A 320 2.61 10.86 6.08
N CYS A 321 3.27 9.76 6.44
CA CYS A 321 3.61 9.43 7.82
C CYS A 321 4.83 10.20 8.35
N GLY A 322 5.11 10.11 9.65
CA GLY A 322 6.25 10.81 10.27
C GLY A 322 7.58 10.47 9.60
N ILE A 323 7.84 9.18 9.36
CA ILE A 323 9.10 8.70 8.77
C ILE A 323 9.30 9.16 7.32
N TYR A 324 8.25 9.53 6.58
CA TYR A 324 8.38 10.13 5.26
C TYR A 324 9.08 11.50 5.31
N PHE A 325 8.80 12.30 6.34
CA PHE A 325 9.44 13.61 6.52
C PHE A 325 10.81 13.50 7.21
N GLU A 326 11.00 12.47 8.02
CA GLU A 326 12.18 12.29 8.85
C GLU A 326 13.31 11.53 8.16
N GLN A 327 12.97 10.57 7.28
CA GLN A 327 13.93 9.61 6.74
C GLN A 327 14.11 9.69 5.23
N LEU A 328 13.13 10.20 4.48
CA LEU A 328 13.24 10.26 3.03
C LEU A 328 13.87 11.58 2.56
N PRO A 329 14.80 11.53 1.58
CA PRO A 329 15.21 12.73 0.87
C PRO A 329 14.03 13.30 0.05
N GLY A 330 14.07 14.59 -0.26
CA GLY A 330 13.01 15.23 -1.06
C GLY A 330 12.94 14.75 -2.51
N LEU A 331 14.09 14.36 -3.08
CA LEU A 331 14.24 13.76 -4.40
C LEU A 331 15.59 13.06 -4.47
N GLU A 332 15.62 11.80 -4.86
CA GLU A 332 16.84 11.00 -4.97
C GLU A 332 17.35 10.96 -6.41
N THR A 333 18.66 10.82 -6.57
CA THR A 333 19.31 10.75 -7.88
C THR A 333 19.80 9.36 -8.23
N ARG A 334 20.00 8.52 -7.21
CA ARG A 334 20.34 7.10 -7.33
C ARG A 334 19.14 6.30 -7.81
N CYS A 335 19.43 5.29 -8.61
CA CYS A 335 18.42 4.40 -9.15
C CYS A 335 17.65 3.66 -8.05
N HIS A 336 16.34 3.60 -8.20
CA HIS A 336 15.39 2.76 -7.46
C HIS A 336 15.29 3.03 -5.97
N ARG A 337 15.85 4.14 -5.48
CA ARG A 337 15.75 4.53 -4.08
C ARG A 337 14.44 5.28 -3.83
N GLN A 338 13.84 5.03 -2.66
CA GLN A 338 12.65 5.73 -2.20
C GLN A 338 13.01 7.17 -1.80
N ASP A 339 12.18 8.10 -2.23
CA ASP A 339 12.21 9.51 -1.82
C ASP A 339 10.76 10.03 -1.64
N GLN A 340 10.63 11.27 -1.18
CA GLN A 340 9.32 11.88 -0.95
C GLN A 340 8.47 11.99 -2.24
N ALA A 341 9.11 12.28 -3.38
CA ALA A 341 8.44 12.44 -4.67
C ALA A 341 7.94 11.10 -5.24
N THR A 342 8.76 10.06 -5.22
CA THR A 342 8.39 8.71 -5.65
C THR A 342 7.33 8.12 -4.74
N THR A 343 7.42 8.37 -3.43
CA THR A 343 6.42 7.91 -2.46
C THR A 343 5.08 8.64 -2.65
N THR A 344 5.09 9.96 -2.91
CA THR A 344 3.86 10.67 -3.29
C THR A 344 3.26 10.11 -4.59
N LEU A 345 4.10 9.85 -5.60
CA LEU A 345 3.67 9.27 -6.87
C LEU A 345 3.05 7.88 -6.68
N HIS A 346 3.65 7.04 -5.82
CA HIS A 346 3.14 5.72 -5.43
C HIS A 346 1.69 5.82 -4.97
N GLU A 347 1.44 6.64 -3.96
CA GLU A 347 0.12 6.79 -3.36
C GLU A 347 -0.92 7.35 -4.36
N VAL A 348 -0.50 8.28 -5.22
CA VAL A 348 -1.38 8.81 -6.28
C VAL A 348 -1.84 7.71 -7.24
N THR A 349 -1.02 6.70 -7.49
CA THR A 349 -1.41 5.60 -8.40
C THR A 349 -2.56 4.74 -7.83
N HIS A 350 -2.70 4.68 -6.51
CA HIS A 350 -3.78 3.93 -5.85
C HIS A 350 -5.16 4.58 -6.02
N LEU A 351 -5.22 5.87 -6.35
CA LEU A 351 -6.48 6.56 -6.60
C LEU A 351 -7.17 5.94 -7.81
N ARG A 352 -8.46 5.62 -7.66
CA ARG A 352 -9.25 4.89 -8.68
C ARG A 352 -9.38 5.66 -9.98
N GLN A 353 -9.44 6.98 -9.87
CA GLN A 353 -9.55 7.95 -10.94
C GLN A 353 -8.24 8.03 -11.74
N VAL A 354 -7.11 7.74 -11.09
CA VAL A 354 -5.77 7.69 -11.69
C VAL A 354 -5.55 6.32 -12.34
N ALA A 355 -5.29 5.29 -11.53
CA ALA A 355 -5.01 3.94 -12.00
C ALA A 355 -5.61 2.83 -11.13
N GLY A 356 -5.90 3.08 -9.85
CA GLY A 356 -6.42 2.06 -8.95
C GLY A 356 -5.45 0.89 -8.78
N THR A 357 -4.15 1.18 -8.68
CA THR A 357 -3.11 0.15 -8.51
C THR A 357 -3.23 -0.57 -7.17
N ASN A 358 -2.64 -1.75 -7.14
CA ASN A 358 -2.39 -2.59 -5.98
C ASN A 358 -0.90 -2.51 -5.58
N ASP A 359 -0.59 -3.16 -4.47
CA ASP A 359 0.77 -3.35 -3.94
C ASP A 359 1.21 -4.79 -4.12
N PHE A 360 1.47 -5.20 -5.37
CA PHE A 360 1.87 -6.58 -5.67
C PHE A 360 3.32 -6.87 -5.30
N ALA A 361 4.19 -5.87 -5.39
CA ALA A 361 5.61 -5.99 -5.07
C ALA A 361 6.22 -4.61 -4.76
N TYR A 362 7.12 -4.57 -3.79
CA TYR A 362 7.86 -3.36 -3.41
C TYR A 362 9.33 -3.45 -3.82
N GLY A 363 9.87 -2.36 -4.36
CA GLY A 363 11.27 -2.26 -4.76
C GLY A 363 11.60 -2.95 -6.08
N TYR A 364 12.78 -2.59 -6.61
CA TYR A 364 13.19 -2.93 -7.97
C TYR A 364 13.22 -4.41 -8.28
N GLU A 365 13.89 -5.19 -7.41
CA GLU A 365 14.13 -6.61 -7.65
C GLU A 365 12.83 -7.39 -7.82
N LEU A 366 11.76 -7.00 -7.12
CA LEU A 366 10.51 -7.73 -7.07
C LEU A 366 9.50 -7.20 -8.10
N ALA A 367 9.42 -5.87 -8.24
CA ALA A 367 8.49 -5.24 -9.17
C ALA A 367 8.82 -5.57 -10.64
N THR A 368 10.10 -5.73 -10.99
CA THR A 368 10.54 -6.10 -12.36
C THR A 368 10.32 -7.57 -12.71
N GLN A 369 9.99 -8.42 -11.73
CA GLN A 369 9.62 -9.82 -11.94
C GLN A 369 8.12 -10.04 -12.16
N LEU A 370 7.31 -8.98 -12.03
CA LEU A 370 5.87 -9.07 -12.22
C LEU A 370 5.51 -9.34 -13.68
N SER A 371 4.42 -10.08 -13.89
CA SER A 371 3.79 -10.16 -15.20
C SER A 371 3.28 -8.78 -15.64
N THR A 372 3.15 -8.52 -16.94
CA THR A 372 2.62 -7.24 -17.43
C THR A 372 1.27 -6.87 -16.82
N ASN A 373 0.38 -7.85 -16.61
CA ASN A 373 -0.93 -7.61 -16.00
C ASN A 373 -0.84 -7.14 -14.54
N GLN A 374 0.15 -7.64 -13.79
CA GLN A 374 0.41 -7.21 -12.42
C GLN A 374 1.18 -5.89 -12.41
N ALA A 375 2.23 -5.74 -13.22
CA ALA A 375 3.07 -4.55 -13.27
C ALA A 375 2.27 -3.29 -13.67
N LEU A 376 1.36 -3.39 -14.64
CA LEU A 376 0.44 -2.30 -15.02
C LEU A 376 -0.50 -1.89 -13.89
N LYS A 377 -0.69 -2.77 -12.90
CA LYS A 377 -1.54 -2.58 -11.72
C LYS A 377 -0.70 -2.49 -10.43
N ASN A 378 0.63 -2.36 -10.49
CA ASN A 378 1.48 -2.27 -9.32
C ASN A 378 1.97 -0.83 -9.13
N ALA A 379 1.76 -0.24 -7.97
CA ALA A 379 2.16 1.15 -7.72
C ALA A 379 3.67 1.36 -7.93
N ASP A 380 4.49 0.46 -7.39
CA ASP A 380 5.94 0.60 -7.46
C ASP A 380 6.52 0.41 -8.86
N SER A 381 5.83 -0.27 -9.78
CA SER A 381 6.25 -0.33 -11.19
C SER A 381 6.25 1.07 -11.83
N TYR A 382 5.30 1.94 -11.46
CA TYR A 382 5.27 3.33 -11.92
C TYR A 382 6.34 4.20 -11.24
N THR A 383 6.58 4.02 -9.93
CA THR A 383 7.59 4.80 -9.19
C THR A 383 9.00 4.50 -9.70
N LEU A 384 9.30 3.22 -9.91
CA LEU A 384 10.57 2.74 -10.45
C LEU A 384 10.77 3.18 -11.89
N PHE A 385 9.73 3.12 -12.73
CA PHE A 385 9.82 3.66 -14.08
C PHE A 385 10.07 5.18 -14.08
N ALA A 386 9.42 5.95 -13.19
CA ALA A 386 9.60 7.39 -13.10
C ALA A 386 10.99 7.80 -12.59
N ASN A 387 11.53 7.09 -11.60
CA ASN A 387 12.87 7.31 -11.07
C ASN A 387 13.98 6.78 -12.00
N GLY A 388 13.73 5.63 -12.65
CA GLY A 388 14.70 4.92 -13.48
C GLY A 388 15.19 5.74 -14.66
N LYS A 389 16.51 5.82 -14.82
CA LYS A 389 17.20 6.45 -15.95
C LYS A 389 17.72 5.35 -16.88
N SER A 390 18.14 5.70 -18.09
CA SER A 390 18.79 4.73 -18.99
C SER A 390 20.02 4.06 -18.37
N SER A 391 20.72 4.73 -17.45
CA SER A 391 21.85 4.16 -16.69
C SER A 391 21.43 3.23 -15.55
N CYS A 392 20.14 3.12 -15.26
CA CYS A 392 19.59 2.25 -14.23
C CYS A 392 19.14 0.90 -14.79
N LEU A 393 19.05 0.78 -16.11
CA LEU A 393 18.64 -0.47 -16.75
C LEU A 393 19.74 -1.52 -16.54
N THR A 394 19.35 -2.74 -16.19
CA THR A 394 20.27 -3.84 -15.87
C THR A 394 20.39 -4.87 -16.99
#